data_AF-A0AAN4U2X6-F1
#
_entry.id   AF-A0AAN4U2X6-F1
#
_cell.length_a   1.000
_cell.length_b   1.000
_cell.length_c   1.000
_cell.angle_alpha   90.00
_cell.angle_beta   90.00
_cell.angle_gamma   90.00
#
_symmetry.space_group_name_H-M   'P 1'
#
loop_
_entity.id
_entity.type
_entity.pdbx_description
1 polymer ?
#
loop_
_entity_poly.entity_id
_entity_poly.type
_entity_poly.pdbx_seq_one_letter_code
_entity_poly.pdbx_strand_id
1 'polypeptide(L)' 'MREGLKPGRRHKVHLSVDRTVAYHVGQRHGDAVVLDVNTEQMNRDGYLFVKSENNVWLTDFVPPIYLLINEHCENT' A
#
# COMPACT_ATOMS: atom_id res chain seq x y z
N MET A 1 -1.91 13.88 -1.84
CA MET A 1 -1.01 12.93 -2.54
C MET A 1 -1.26 13.03 -4.03
N ARG A 2 -0.49 13.84 -4.78
CA ARG A 2 -0.79 14.11 -6.20
C ARG A 2 -0.31 13.02 -7.17
N GLU A 3 0.65 12.21 -6.74
CA GLU A 3 1.35 11.28 -7.64
C GLU A 3 1.06 9.80 -7.36
N GLY A 4 0.23 9.46 -6.36
CA GLY A 4 -0.02 8.07 -5.97
C GLY A 4 1.17 7.40 -5.26
N LEU A 5 1.13 6.07 -5.10
CA LEU A 5 2.26 5.28 -4.61
C LEU A 5 3.09 4.75 -5.79
N LYS A 6 4.37 5.09 -5.77
CA LYS A 6 5.38 4.61 -6.71
C LYS A 6 6.29 3.60 -6.02
N PRO A 7 6.90 2.65 -6.78
CA PRO A 7 7.75 1.60 -6.20
C PRO A 7 9.08 2.11 -5.63
N GLY A 8 9.40 3.40 -5.81
CA GLY A 8 10.62 4.02 -5.31
C GLY A 8 11.86 3.38 -5.94
N ARG A 9 12.79 2.88 -5.10
CA ARG A 9 13.98 2.14 -5.54
C ARG A 9 13.71 0.67 -5.91
N ARG A 10 12.48 0.19 -5.73
CA ARG A 10 12.09 -1.19 -6.06
C ARG A 10 11.44 -1.24 -7.44
N HIS A 11 11.19 -2.46 -7.93
CA HIS A 11 10.51 -2.69 -9.21
C HIS A 11 8.98 -2.56 -9.12
N LYS A 12 8.38 -2.90 -7.97
CA LYS A 12 6.92 -2.89 -7.76
C LYS A 12 6.56 -2.33 -6.39
N VAL A 13 5.36 -1.74 -6.29
CA VAL A 13 4.76 -1.30 -5.04
C VAL A 13 4.39 -2.54 -4.24
N HIS A 14 4.74 -2.53 -2.95
CA HIS A 14 4.45 -3.63 -2.04
C HIS A 14 3.25 -3.27 -1.19
N LEU A 15 2.26 -4.15 -1.14
CA LEU A 15 1.05 -4.01 -0.36
C LEU A 15 0.97 -5.14 0.67
N SER A 16 0.56 -4.79 1.88
CA SER A 16 0.30 -5.72 2.96
C SER A 16 -1.20 -5.86 3.17
N VAL A 17 -1.67 -7.08 3.42
CA VAL A 17 -3.07 -7.34 3.79
C VAL A 17 -3.36 -6.97 5.25
N ASP A 18 -2.33 -6.93 6.09
CA ASP A 18 -2.41 -6.64 7.52
C ASP A 18 -1.84 -5.25 7.80
N ARG A 19 -2.65 -4.41 8.45
CA ARG A 19 -2.31 -3.03 8.83
C ARG A 19 -1.12 -2.96 9.79
N THR A 20 -1.06 -3.86 10.76
CA THR A 20 0.02 -3.94 11.75
C THR A 20 1.34 -4.33 11.08
N VAL A 21 1.30 -5.28 10.15
CA VAL A 21 2.48 -5.65 9.35
C VAL A 21 2.92 -4.47 8.48
N ALA A 22 1.99 -3.76 7.83
CA ALA A 22 2.28 -2.56 7.04
C ALA A 22 2.98 -1.48 7.88
N TYR A 23 2.46 -1.23 9.09
CA TYR A 23 3.02 -0.27 10.03
C TYR A 23 4.44 -0.65 10.45
N HIS A 24 4.66 -1.88 10.93
CA HIS A 24 6.00 -2.32 11.36
C HIS A 24 7.02 -2.33 10.22
N VAL A 25 6.62 -2.66 8.99
CA VAL A 25 7.51 -2.57 7.82
C VAL A 25 7.86 -1.11 7.52
N GLY A 26 6.88 -0.21 7.60
CA GLY A 26 7.12 1.23 7.45
C GLY A 26 8.02 1.81 8.52
N GLN A 27 7.85 1.38 9.78
CA GLN A 27 8.60 1.87 10.94
C GLN A 27 10.11 1.64 10.83
N ARG A 28 10.54 0.65 10.04
CA ARG A 28 11.97 0.42 9.74
C ARG A 28 12.65 1.61 9.05
N HIS A 29 11.85 2.53 8.52
CA HIS A 29 12.31 3.72 7.80
C HIS A 29 11.97 5.03 8.52
N GLY A 30 11.44 4.98 9.75
CA GLY A 30 11.06 6.16 10.55
C GLY A 30 9.56 6.19 10.89
N ASP A 31 8.99 7.38 11.06
CA ASP A 31 7.55 7.52 11.34
C ASP A 31 6.71 7.04 10.15
N ALA A 32 5.89 6.03 10.40
CA ALA A 32 5.13 5.34 9.37
C ALA A 32 3.65 5.75 9.38
N VAL A 33 3.13 6.09 8.20
CA VAL A 33 1.69 6.27 7.98
C VAL A 33 1.19 5.09 7.14
N VAL A 34 0.13 4.43 7.60
CA VAL A 34 -0.52 3.37 6.83
C VAL A 34 -1.65 3.97 6.00
N LEU A 35 -1.62 3.69 4.71
CA LEU A 35 -2.64 4.08 3.76
C LEU A 35 -3.42 2.84 3.33
N ASP A 36 -4.73 2.95 3.33
CA ASP A 36 -5.60 1.92 2.79
C ASP A 36 -5.66 2.10 1.27
N VAL A 37 -5.73 0.99 0.55
CA VAL A 37 -5.80 0.97 -0.91
C VAL A 37 -7.09 0.29 -1.32
N ASN A 38 -7.92 0.96 -2.12
CA ASN A 38 -9.12 0.37 -2.71
C ASN A 38 -8.74 -0.59 -3.86
N THR A 39 -8.21 -1.75 -3.48
CA THR A 39 -7.74 -2.80 -4.41
C THR A 39 -8.90 -3.39 -5.22
N GLU A 40 -10.11 -3.39 -4.66
CA GLU A 40 -11.32 -3.88 -5.34
C GLU A 40 -11.62 -3.02 -6.58
N GLN A 41 -11.64 -1.69 -6.42
CA GLN A 41 -11.85 -0.78 -7.54
C GLN A 41 -10.67 -0.81 -8.51
N MET A 42 -9.43 -0.86 -8.01
CA MET A 42 -8.25 -1.00 -8.89
C MET A 42 -8.31 -2.27 -9.75
N ASN A 43 -8.73 -3.39 -9.17
CA ASN A 43 -8.87 -4.63 -9.92
C ASN A 43 -9.96 -4.53 -11.00
N ARG A 44 -11.10 -3.88 -10.70
CA ARG A 44 -12.15 -3.59 -11.68
C ARG A 44 -11.66 -2.69 -12.82
N ASP A 45 -10.80 -1.73 -12.50
CA ASP A 45 -10.25 -0.77 -13.46
C ASP A 45 -9.06 -1.35 -14.25
N GLY A 46 -8.71 -2.63 -14.04
CA GLY A 46 -7.74 -3.37 -14.84
C GLY A 46 -6.30 -3.36 -14.30
N TYR A 47 -6.07 -2.88 -13.07
CA TYR A 47 -4.74 -2.92 -12.46
C TYR A 47 -4.37 -4.34 -12.06
N LEU A 48 -3.14 -4.74 -12.38
CA LEU A 48 -2.65 -6.08 -12.08
C LEU A 48 -2.05 -6.13 -10.67
N PHE A 49 -2.40 -7.20 -9.96
CA PHE A 49 -1.85 -7.56 -8.67
C PHE A 49 -1.23 -8.95 -8.75
N VAL A 50 -0.01 -9.09 -8.25
CA VAL A 50 0.69 -10.37 -8.16
C VAL A 50 0.96 -10.67 -6.70
N LYS A 51 0.58 -11.85 -6.24
CA LYS A 51 0.88 -12.32 -4.89
C LYS A 51 2.25 -13.02 -4.91
N SER A 52 3.16 -12.56 -4.07
CA SER A 52 4.46 -13.23 -3.85
C SER A 52 4.30 -14.43 -2.93
N GLU A 53 5.31 -15.32 -2.93
CA GLU A 53 5.40 -16.48 -2.03
C GLU A 53 5.33 -16.09 -0.55
N ASN A 54 5.79 -14.88 -0.20
CA ASN A 54 5.81 -14.35 1.16
C ASN A 54 4.49 -13.66 1.56
N ASN A 55 3.38 -13.93 0.87
CA ASN A 55 2.08 -13.30 1.09
C ASN A 55 2.06 -11.76 0.94
N VAL A 56 3.09 -11.17 0.32
CA VAL A 56 3.11 -9.75 -0.03
C VAL A 56 2.52 -9.57 -1.42
N TRP A 57 1.65 -8.56 -1.58
CA TRP A 57 1.07 -8.21 -2.87
C TRP A 57 1.91 -7.17 -3.59
N LEU A 58 2.01 -7.31 -4.90
CA LEU A 58 2.82 -6.48 -5.77
C LEU A 58 1.95 -5.88 -6.87
N THR A 59 2.06 -4.57 -7.06
CA THR A 59 1.45 -3.86 -8.20
C THR A 59 2.44 -2.85 -8.76
N ASP A 60 2.30 -2.45 -10.01
CA ASP A 60 3.27 -1.54 -10.64
C ASP A 60 3.13 -0.10 -10.09
N PHE A 61 1.89 0.32 -9.82
CA PHE A 61 1.56 1.67 -9.39
C PHE A 61 0.20 1.71 -8.68
N VAL A 62 0.05 2.56 -7.66
CA VAL A 62 -1.25 2.85 -7.05
C VAL A 62 -1.62 4.31 -7.30
N PRO A 63 -2.58 4.59 -8.19
CA PRO A 63 -3.08 5.95 -8.40
C PRO A 63 -3.65 6.57 -7.12
N PRO A 64 -3.53 7.90 -6.96
CA PRO A 64 -3.93 8.57 -5.73
C PRO A 64 -5.44 8.49 -5.45
N ILE A 65 -6.26 8.29 -6.48
CA ILE A 65 -7.71 8.12 -6.37
C ILE A 65 -8.12 6.86 -5.59
N TYR A 66 -7.22 5.89 -5.47
CA TYR A 66 -7.47 4.65 -4.73
C TYR A 66 -6.81 4.65 -3.35
N LEU A 67 -6.11 5.73 -2.97
CA LEU A 67 -5.51 5.86 -1.65
C LEU A 67 -6.53 6.47 -0.69
N LEU A 68 -6.83 5.72 0.37
CA LEU A 68 -7.72 6.12 1.44
C LEU A 68 -6.87 6.48 2.66
N ILE A 69 -7.07 7.70 3.16
CA ILE A 69 -6.44 8.17 4.39
C ILE A 69 -7.40 7.81 5.52
N ASN A 70 -7.00 6.86 6.37
CA ASN A 70 -7.73 6.59 7.60
C ASN A 70 -7.17 7.50 8.69
N GLU A 71 -7.98 8.44 9.17
CA GLU A 71 -7.60 9.42 10.20
C GLU A 71 -7.51 8.83 11.62
N HIS A 72 -7.28 7.53 11.80
CA HIS A 72 -7.25 6.90 13.11
C HIS A 72 -5.85 6.41 13.46
N CYS A 73 -5.07 7.34 14.01
CA CYS A 73 -3.91 7.06 14.83
C CYS A 73 -4.37 6.97 16.28
N GLU A 74 -5.09 5.92 16.66
CA GLU A 74 -5.28 5.60 18.08
C GLU A 74 -4.02 4.87 18.56
N ASN A 75 -3.07 5.64 19.06
CA ASN A 75 -2.07 5.12 19.98
C ASN A 75 -2.78 4.80 21.29
N THR A 76 -2.93 3.52 21.63
CA THR A 76 -3.11 3.07 23.01
C THR A 76 -1.96 2.16 23.37
#